data_AF-X1J7U9-F1
#
_entry.id   AF-X1J7U9-F1
#
_cell.length_a   1.000
_cell.length_b   1.000
_cell.length_c   1.000
_cell.angle_alpha   90.00
_cell.angle_beta   90.00
_cell.angle_gamma   90.00
#
_symmetry.space_group_name_H-M   'P 1'
#
loop_
_entity.id
_entity.type
_entity.pdbx_description
1 polymer ?
#
loop_
_entity_poly.entity_id
_entity_poly.type
_entity_poly.pdbx_seq_one_letter_code
_entity_poly.pdbx_strand_id
1 'polypeptide(L)'
;MIGQVSVAAATAIAGYDLARDQTWRVSSRQRKLRGLAVCGSTAAGDCSLDLFVDQYRVGTFYNLALGFPTMDHMLPLKGNLVPPGATIALIMNVAPTANPINVILE
;
A
#
# COMPACT_ATOMS: atom_id res chain seq x y z
N MET A 1 12.93 1.02 -3.56
CA MET A 1 11.88 0.07 -3.12
C MET A 1 12.03 -0.19 -1.61
N ILE A 2 10.99 0.09 -0.81
CA ILE A 2 10.94 -0.18 0.64
C ILE A 2 10.40 -1.59 0.91
N GLY A 3 9.39 -2.02 0.15
CA GLY A 3 8.81 -3.35 0.32
C GLY A 3 7.68 -3.65 -0.66
N GLN A 4 7.27 -4.92 -0.66
CA GLN A 4 6.12 -5.42 -1.43
C GLN A 4 5.25 -6.29 -0.53
N VAL A 5 3.95 -6.28 -0.78
CA VAL A 5 3.00 -7.16 -0.10
C VAL A 5 1.93 -7.65 -1.08
N SER A 6 1.53 -8.91 -0.90
CA SER A 6 0.40 -9.53 -1.58
C SER A 6 -0.53 -10.12 -0.53
N VAL A 7 -1.79 -9.70 -0.51
CA VAL A 7 -2.80 -10.18 0.44
C VAL A 7 -4.00 -10.72 -0.33
N ALA A 8 -4.45 -11.92 0.05
CA ALA A 8 -5.63 -12.53 -0.54
C ALA A 8 -6.89 -11.66 -0.33
N ALA A 9 -7.79 -11.66 -1.31
CA ALA A 9 -9.00 -10.83 -1.27
C ALA A 9 -9.87 -11.08 -0.03
N ALA A 10 -9.97 -12.35 0.38
CA ALA A 10 -10.72 -12.76 1.56
C ALA A 10 -10.20 -12.16 2.87
N THR A 11 -8.93 -11.75 2.92
CA THR A 11 -8.29 -11.16 4.09
C THR A 11 -8.23 -9.64 4.01
N ALA A 12 -8.08 -9.09 2.81
CA ALA A 12 -7.96 -7.64 2.56
C ALA A 12 -9.31 -6.88 2.70
N ILE A 13 -10.06 -7.17 3.75
CA ILE A 13 -11.34 -6.52 4.07
C ILE A 13 -11.14 -5.05 4.43
N ALA A 14 -12.21 -4.25 4.38
CA ALA A 14 -12.17 -2.85 4.83
C ALA A 14 -11.68 -2.75 6.29
N GLY A 15 -10.76 -1.84 6.54
CA GLY A 15 -10.07 -1.66 7.83
C GLY A 15 -8.85 -2.56 8.04
N TYR A 16 -8.58 -3.52 7.16
CA TYR A 16 -7.40 -4.38 7.26
C TYR A 16 -6.13 -3.61 6.91
N ASP A 17 -5.08 -3.74 7.74
CA ASP A 17 -3.75 -3.19 7.45
C ASP A 17 -2.91 -4.20 6.65
N LEU A 18 -2.70 -3.93 5.37
CA LEU A 18 -1.89 -4.77 4.50
C LEU A 18 -0.42 -4.85 4.95
N ALA A 19 0.08 -3.84 5.66
CA ALA A 19 1.47 -3.80 6.11
C ALA A 19 1.67 -4.45 7.49
N ARG A 20 0.61 -4.97 8.13
CA ARG A 20 0.62 -5.44 9.53
C ARG A 20 1.76 -6.41 9.86
N ASP A 21 1.92 -7.43 9.02
CA ASP A 21 2.89 -8.53 9.23
C ASP A 21 4.20 -8.32 8.46
N GLN A 22 4.44 -7.10 8.00
CA GLN A 22 5.61 -6.77 7.20
C GLN A 22 6.74 -6.23 8.07
N THR A 23 7.95 -6.77 7.93
CA THR A 23 9.12 -6.31 8.69
C THR A 23 9.57 -4.91 8.30
N TRP A 24 9.32 -4.49 7.05
CA TRP A 24 9.65 -3.16 6.53
C TRP A 24 8.66 -2.07 6.97
N ARG A 25 7.56 -2.45 7.64
CA ARG A 25 6.56 -1.55 8.22
C ARG A 25 7.20 -0.55 9.20
N VAL A 26 8.14 -1.02 10.02
CA VAL A 26 8.89 -0.23 11.00
C VAL A 26 10.37 -0.42 10.74
N SER A 27 11.16 0.65 10.84
CA SER A 27 12.61 0.59 10.69
C SER A 27 13.29 1.57 11.63
N SER A 28 14.49 1.22 12.09
CA SER A 28 15.37 2.12 12.84
C SER A 28 16.07 3.16 11.96
N ARG A 29 15.91 3.09 10.64
CA ARG A 29 16.45 4.05 9.69
C ARG A 29 15.35 4.97 9.16
N GLN A 30 15.74 6.20 8.86
CA GLN A 30 14.87 7.15 8.15
C GLN A 30 14.59 6.63 6.74
N ARG A 31 13.33 6.70 6.31
CA ARG A 31 12.87 6.25 4.99
C ARG A 31 12.20 7.42 4.27
N LYS A 32 12.23 7.40 2.94
CA LYS A 32 11.56 8.40 2.10
C LYS A 32 10.64 7.67 1.14
N LEU A 33 9.33 7.90 1.26
CA LEU A 33 8.34 7.32 0.36
C LEU A 33 8.35 8.09 -0.95
N ARG A 34 8.78 7.43 -2.02
CA ARG A 34 8.90 7.98 -3.37
C ARG A 34 7.74 7.56 -4.26
N GLY A 35 7.16 6.38 -4.02
CA GLY A 35 6.06 5.91 -4.84
C GLY A 35 5.23 4.81 -4.18
N LEU A 36 4.00 4.67 -4.65
CA LEU A 36 3.13 3.55 -4.31
C LEU A 36 2.46 3.03 -5.58
N ALA A 37 2.48 1.71 -5.78
CA ALA A 37 1.74 1.04 -6.82
C ALA A 37 0.75 0.06 -6.18
N VAL A 38 -0.50 0.08 -6.62
CA VAL A 38 -1.56 -0.82 -6.15
C VAL A 38 -2.20 -1.47 -7.36
N CYS A 39 -2.17 -2.80 -7.44
CA CYS A 39 -2.81 -3.59 -8.49
C CYS A 39 -3.45 -4.84 -7.90
N GLY A 40 -4.45 -5.40 -8.58
CA GLY A 40 -5.20 -6.56 -8.13
C GLY A 40 -6.70 -6.34 -8.22
N SER A 41 -7.47 -7.07 -7.40
CA SER A 41 -8.94 -7.05 -7.40
C SER A 41 -9.56 -7.43 -8.77
N THR A 42 -10.81 -7.06 -9.03
CA THR A 42 -11.59 -7.52 -10.19
C THR A 42 -11.64 -6.50 -11.32
N ALA A 43 -11.51 -5.21 -11.01
CA ALA A 43 -11.45 -4.13 -12.00
C ALA A 43 -10.59 -2.97 -11.50
N ALA A 44 -9.91 -2.24 -12.39
CA ALA A 44 -9.19 -1.04 -12.00
C ALA A 44 -10.15 0.00 -11.39
N GLY A 45 -9.76 0.59 -10.27
CA GLY A 45 -10.55 1.58 -9.53
C GLY A 45 -11.61 1.01 -8.59
N ASP A 46 -11.75 -0.32 -8.50
CA ASP A 46 -12.80 -0.96 -7.68
C ASP A 46 -12.44 -1.07 -6.19
N CYS A 47 -11.15 -0.99 -5.84
CA CYS A 47 -10.69 -1.06 -4.47
C CYS A 47 -9.75 0.11 -4.16
N SER A 48 -9.71 0.48 -2.89
CA SER A 48 -8.90 1.60 -2.44
C SER A 48 -8.32 1.36 -1.06
N LEU A 49 -7.17 1.97 -0.83
CA LEU A 49 -6.47 1.94 0.44
C LEU A 49 -5.93 3.32 0.77
N ASP A 50 -5.75 3.55 2.07
CA ASP A 50 -5.14 4.75 2.61
C ASP A 50 -3.75 4.43 3.13
N LEU A 51 -2.77 5.21 2.69
CA LEU A 51 -1.41 5.15 3.20
C LEU A 51 -1.28 6.10 4.40
N PHE A 52 -0.85 5.56 5.53
CA PHE A 52 -0.56 6.31 6.74
C PHE A 52 0.91 6.20 7.12
N VAL A 53 1.43 7.28 7.68
CA VAL A 53 2.69 7.31 8.44
C VAL A 53 2.31 7.70 9.86
N ASP A 54 2.39 6.74 10.79
CA ASP A 54 1.80 6.80 12.13
C ASP A 54 0.31 7.18 12.06
N GLN A 55 -0.04 8.42 12.44
CA GLN A 55 -1.41 8.95 12.39
C GLN A 55 -1.66 9.90 11.21
N TYR A 56 -0.62 10.23 10.43
CA TYR A 56 -0.73 11.15 9.31
C TYR A 56 -1.13 10.41 8.03
N ARG A 57 -2.30 10.76 7.49
CA ARG A 57 -2.77 10.24 6.20
C ARG A 57 -1.99 10.90 5.07
N VAL A 58 -1.22 10.09 4.34
CA VAL A 58 -0.48 10.52 3.14
C VAL A 58 -1.44 10.73 1.97
N GLY A 59 -2.40 9.81 1.79
CA GLY A 59 -3.38 9.88 0.72
C GLY A 59 -4.10 8.56 0.49
N THR A 60 -5.03 8.59 -0.45
CA THR A 60 -5.81 7.42 -0.90
C THR A 60 -5.33 6.97 -2.26
N PHE A 61 -5.23 5.66 -2.42
CA PHE A 61 -4.76 5.02 -3.64
C PHE A 61 -5.75 3.97 -4.08
N TYR A 62 -6.05 3.97 -5.37
CA TYR A 62 -6.91 3.00 -6.00
C TYR A 62 -6.04 1.97 -6.74
N ASN A 63 -6.56 0.76 -6.91
CA ASN A 63 -5.91 -0.19 -7.80
C ASN A 63 -5.96 0.30 -9.25
N LEU A 64 -4.81 0.35 -9.91
CA LEU A 64 -4.69 0.87 -11.27
C LEU A 64 -4.84 -0.19 -12.35
N ALA A 65 -4.53 -1.44 -12.01
CA ALA A 65 -4.59 -2.56 -12.93
C ALA A 65 -4.88 -3.87 -12.17
N LEU A 66 -5.14 -4.91 -12.94
CA LEU A 66 -5.24 -6.28 -12.48
C LEU A 66 -3.85 -6.90 -12.32
N GLY A 67 -3.73 -7.96 -11.52
CA GLY A 67 -2.47 -8.69 -11.36
C GLY A 67 -1.43 -7.95 -10.51
N PHE A 68 -0.16 -8.04 -10.89
CA PHE A 68 0.95 -7.49 -10.12
C PHE A 68 1.36 -6.09 -10.63
N PRO A 69 1.69 -5.16 -9.72
CA PRO A 69 2.20 -3.85 -10.11
C PRO A 69 3.57 -3.94 -10.78
N THR A 70 3.73 -3.19 -11.87
CA THR A 70 5.02 -2.92 -12.53
C THR A 70 5.45 -1.47 -12.26
N MET A 71 6.65 -1.09 -12.70
CA MET A 71 7.16 0.28 -12.55
C MET A 71 6.27 1.34 -13.22
N ASP A 72 5.52 0.97 -14.26
CA ASP A 72 4.59 1.87 -14.96
C ASP A 72 3.36 2.24 -14.13
N HIS A 73 3.04 1.42 -13.12
CA HIS A 73 1.91 1.64 -12.21
C HIS A 73 2.29 2.43 -10.97
N MET A 74 3.54 2.91 -10.88
CA MET A 74 4.03 3.62 -9.71
C MET A 74 3.47 5.04 -9.66
N LEU A 75 2.64 5.34 -8.67
CA LEU A 75 2.18 6.69 -8.43
C LEU A 75 3.23 7.45 -7.60
N PRO A 76 3.76 8.57 -8.10
CA PRO A 76 4.78 9.31 -7.40
C PRO A 76 4.21 9.96 -6.13
N LEU A 77 4.90 9.76 -5.02
CA LEU A 77 4.66 10.46 -3.77
C LEU A 77 5.57 11.68 -3.69
N LYS A 78 5.17 12.69 -2.91
CA LYS A 78 5.94 13.94 -2.73
C LYS A 78 7.28 13.76 -2.00
N GLY A 79 7.75 12.52 -1.82
CA GLY A 79 8.98 12.24 -1.08
C GLY A 79 8.77 12.35 0.42
N ASN A 80 7.64 11.84 0.93
CA ASN A 80 7.28 11.95 2.34
C ASN A 80 8.33 11.26 3.21
N LEU A 81 8.88 12.01 4.17
CA LEU A 81 9.88 11.50 5.09
C LEU A 81 9.19 10.72 6.21
N VAL A 82 9.61 9.49 6.39
CA VAL A 82 9.19 8.61 7.48
C VAL A 82 10.34 8.59 8.49
N PRO A 83 10.13 9.17 9.69
CA PRO A 83 11.18 9.18 10.69
C PRO A 83 11.52 7.75 11.17
N PRO A 84 12.71 7.55 11.74
CA PRO A 84 13.04 6.30 12.43
C PRO A 84 11.97 5.93 13.46
N GLY A 85 11.57 4.66 13.51
CA GLY A 85 10.56 4.16 14.45
C GLY A 85 9.10 4.41 14.04
N ALA A 86 8.83 5.29 13.07
CA ALA A 86 7.48 5.49 12.58
C ALA A 86 6.93 4.26 11.85
N THR A 87 5.65 4.01 12.04
CA THR A 87 4.93 2.88 11.47
C THR A 87 4.28 3.28 10.16
N ILE A 88 4.55 2.53 9.09
CA ILE A 88 3.83 2.65 7.83
C ILE A 88 2.59 1.75 7.93
N ALA A 89 1.41 2.26 7.59
CA ALA A 89 0.20 1.45 7.53
C ALA A 89 -0.50 1.64 6.17
N LEU A 90 -1.05 0.54 5.66
CA LEU A 90 -1.79 0.50 4.39
C LEU A 90 -3.18 -0.03 4.71
N ILE A 91 -4.08 0.88 5.06
CA ILE A 91 -5.41 0.53 5.55
C ILE A 91 -6.37 0.43 4.36
N MET A 92 -6.98 -0.73 4.17
CA MET A 92 -8.02 -0.90 3.16
C MET A 92 -9.23 -0.03 3.48
N ASN A 93 -9.66 0.80 2.53
CA ASN A 93 -10.89 1.56 2.62
C ASN A 93 -12.03 0.80 1.92
N VAL A 94 -11.77 0.31 0.70
CA VAL A 94 -12.70 -0.54 -0.06
C VAL A 94 -11.99 -1.86 -0.39
N ALA A 95 -12.57 -2.97 0.05
CA ALA A 95 -12.00 -4.31 -0.11
C ALA A 95 -11.93 -4.75 -1.59
N PRO A 96 -10.92 -5.54 -1.99
CA PRO A 96 -10.87 -6.15 -3.30
C PRO A 96 -11.89 -7.27 -3.42
N THR A 97 -12.39 -7.52 -4.63
CA THR A 97 -13.55 -8.40 -4.82
C THR A 97 -13.16 -9.86 -5.06
N ALA A 98 -12.36 -10.15 -6.10
CA ALA A 98 -12.06 -11.53 -6.50
C ALA A 98 -10.57 -11.91 -6.43
N ASN A 99 -9.67 -10.99 -6.76
CA ASN A 99 -8.22 -11.29 -6.81
C ASN A 99 -7.47 -10.66 -5.64
N PRO A 100 -6.31 -11.23 -5.24
CA PRO A 100 -5.43 -10.62 -4.26
C PRO A 100 -5.10 -9.17 -4.58
N ILE A 101 -4.86 -8.38 -3.55
CA ILE A 101 -4.34 -7.02 -3.68
C ILE A 101 -2.83 -7.05 -3.51
N ASN A 102 -2.14 -6.43 -4.46
CA ASN A 102 -0.69 -6.39 -4.55
C ASN A 102 -0.24 -4.93 -4.46
N VAL A 103 0.68 -4.66 -3.54
CA VAL A 103 1.19 -3.32 -3.30
C VAL A 103 2.71 -3.33 -3.33
N ILE A 104 3.29 -2.38 -4.05
CA ILE A 104 4.71 -2.04 -3.97
C ILE A 104 4.82 -0.64 -3.39
N LEU A 105 5.65 -0.51 -2.35
CA LEU A 105 6.02 0.77 -1.76
C LEU A 105 7.48 1.03 -2.02
N GLU A 106 7.78 2.21 -2.56
CA GLU A 106 9.14 2.66 -2.85
C GLU A 106 9.63 3.80 -1.95
#